data_AF-A0AAN8HNN1-F1
#
_entry.id   AF-A0AAN8HNN1-F1
#
_cell.length_a   1.000
_cell.length_b   1.000
_cell.length_c   1.000
_cell.angle_alpha   90.00
_cell.angle_beta   90.00
_cell.angle_gamma   90.00
#
_symmetry.space_group_name_H-M   'P 1'
#
loop_
_entity.id
_entity.type
_entity.pdbx_description
1 polymer ?
#
loop_
_entity_poly.entity_id
_entity_poly.type
_entity_poly.pdbx_seq_one_letter_code
_entity_poly.pdbx_strand_id
1 'polypeptide(L)'
;MTVRRAGCIIGGIWTFCTGCGIVFIIYSDTTPVIICLVSMFFAMLLIMASLYSHMFMLARSHVKRIAALPGYNSIHQRASMKGAITLTILLGIFIVCWAPFFLHLILMISCPRNLYCVCFMSHFNMYLILIMCNSVIDPLIYAFRSQEMRKTFKEMICCYSLKNAFTNICALTGKY
;
A
#
# COMPACT_ATOMS: atom_id res chain seq x y z
N MET A 1 6.91 21.50 0.94
CA MET A 1 6.81 20.94 -0.43
C MET A 1 5.76 21.76 -1.18
N THR A 2 6.10 22.36 -2.32
CA THR A 2 5.11 23.07 -3.16
C THR A 2 4.38 22.07 -4.04
N VAL A 3 3.07 22.28 -4.28
CA VAL A 3 2.22 21.38 -5.11
C VAL A 3 2.85 21.11 -6.47
N ARG A 4 3.49 22.12 -7.08
CA ARG A 4 4.21 22.01 -8.34
C ARG A 4 5.39 21.03 -8.28
N ARG A 5 6.16 21.01 -7.19
CA ARG A 5 7.26 20.05 -6.98
C ARG A 5 6.74 18.62 -6.79
N ALA A 6 5.66 18.46 -6.02
CA ALA A 6 5.02 17.17 -5.83
C ALA A 6 4.50 16.60 -7.17
N GLY A 7 3.85 17.45 -7.98
CA GLY A 7 3.38 17.07 -9.31
C GLY A 7 4.50 16.59 -10.23
N CYS A 8 5.63 17.31 -10.28
CA CYS A 8 6.79 16.88 -11.08
C CYS A 8 7.36 15.54 -10.61
N ILE A 9 7.44 15.31 -9.28
CA ILE A 9 7.95 14.04 -8.72
C ILE A 9 7.01 12.88 -9.09
N ILE A 10 5.70 13.07 -8.90
CA ILE A 10 4.70 12.05 -9.23
C ILE A 10 4.72 11.73 -10.72
N GLY A 11 4.75 12.75 -11.59
CA GLY A 11 4.87 12.56 -13.03
C GLY A 11 6.13 11.79 -13.41
N GLY A 12 7.28 12.15 -12.82
CA GLY A 12 8.54 11.43 -13.00
C GLY A 12 8.44 9.95 -12.63
N ILE A 13 7.87 9.64 -11.46
CA ILE A 13 7.66 8.26 -11.01
C ILE A 13 6.79 7.49 -12.00
N TRP A 14 5.67 8.06 -12.44
CA TRP A 14 4.77 7.43 -13.42
C TRP A 14 5.47 7.13 -14.74
N THR A 15 6.21 8.09 -15.28
CA THR A 15 6.95 7.90 -16.55
C THR A 15 8.02 6.82 -16.42
N PHE A 16 8.76 6.79 -15.30
CA PHE A 16 9.77 5.78 -15.03
C PHE A 16 9.15 4.39 -14.89
N CYS A 17 8.10 4.24 -14.07
CA CYS A 17 7.39 2.97 -13.88
C CYS A 17 6.80 2.43 -15.19
N THR A 18 6.19 3.30 -15.99
CA THR A 18 5.63 2.92 -17.30
C THR A 18 6.73 2.46 -18.25
N GLY A 19 7.85 3.19 -18.31
CA GLY A 19 9.02 2.81 -19.11
C GLY A 19 9.59 1.45 -18.70
N CYS A 20 9.81 1.23 -17.41
CA CYS A 20 10.28 -0.07 -16.90
C CYS A 20 9.31 -1.21 -17.23
N GLY A 21 8.00 -0.97 -17.13
CA GLY A 21 6.97 -1.96 -17.50
C GLY A 21 6.98 -2.30 -18.99
N ILE A 22 7.14 -1.31 -19.86
CA ILE A 22 7.24 -1.54 -21.32
C ILE A 22 8.51 -2.32 -21.67
N VAL A 23 9.66 -1.95 -21.08
CA VAL A 23 10.92 -2.67 -21.26
C VAL A 23 10.79 -4.12 -20.81
N PHE A 24 10.10 -4.38 -19.69
CA PHE A 24 9.83 -5.73 -19.22
C PHE A 24 9.00 -6.56 -20.21
N ILE A 25 7.97 -5.97 -20.82
CA ILE A 25 7.11 -6.67 -21.80
C ILE A 25 7.88 -6.98 -23.10
N ILE A 26 8.70 -6.04 -23.58
CA ILE A 26 9.44 -6.21 -24.84
C ILE A 26 10.61 -7.18 -24.68
N TYR A 27 11.30 -7.15 -23.54
CA TYR A 27 12.54 -7.89 -23.30
C TYR A 27 12.38 -9.02 -22.27
N SER A 28 11.17 -9.56 -22.13
CA SER A 28 10.87 -10.64 -21.18
C SER A 28 11.70 -11.90 -21.40
N ASP A 29 12.19 -12.14 -22.63
CA ASP A 29 13.02 -13.31 -22.93
C ASP A 29 14.50 -13.13 -22.58
N THR A 30 14.91 -11.90 -22.24
CA THR A 30 16.31 -11.62 -21.89
C THR A 30 16.52 -11.71 -20.38
N THR A 31 17.23 -12.76 -19.95
CA THR A 31 17.67 -12.97 -18.56
C THR A 31 18.25 -11.71 -17.87
N PRO A 32 19.13 -10.89 -18.49
CA PRO A 32 19.70 -9.73 -17.81
C PRO A 32 18.66 -8.65 -17.46
N VAL A 33 17.61 -8.46 -18.27
CA VAL A 33 16.55 -7.48 -17.99
C VAL A 33 15.73 -7.93 -16.79
N ILE A 34 15.39 -9.22 -16.71
CA ILE A 34 14.68 -9.78 -15.54
C ILE A 34 15.54 -9.62 -14.28
N ILE A 35 16.84 -9.97 -14.33
CA ILE A 35 17.75 -9.80 -13.19
C ILE A 35 17.81 -8.34 -12.73
N CYS A 36 17.95 -7.40 -13.67
CA CYS A 36 17.97 -5.98 -13.37
C CYS A 36 16.67 -5.54 -12.67
N LEU A 37 15.51 -5.94 -13.18
CA LEU A 37 14.20 -5.59 -12.60
C LEU A 37 13.99 -6.20 -11.22
N VAL A 38 14.35 -7.47 -11.03
CA VAL A 38 14.29 -8.14 -9.73
C VAL A 38 15.21 -7.41 -8.73
N SER A 39 16.44 -7.07 -9.14
CA SER A 39 17.38 -6.33 -8.29
C SER A 39 16.90 -4.92 -7.92
N MET A 40 16.33 -4.18 -8.88
CA MET A 40 15.77 -2.85 -8.66
C MET A 40 14.59 -2.89 -7.69
N PHE A 41 13.75 -3.92 -7.77
CA PHE A 41 12.64 -4.07 -6.85
C PHE A 41 13.11 -4.35 -5.41
N PHE A 42 14.05 -5.28 -5.22
CA PHE A 42 14.62 -5.52 -3.88
C PHE A 42 15.31 -4.28 -3.34
N ALA A 43 16.03 -3.52 -4.17
CA ALA A 43 16.61 -2.25 -3.78
C ALA A 43 15.53 -1.24 -3.35
N MET A 44 14.44 -1.10 -4.11
CA MET A 44 13.32 -0.23 -3.77
C MET A 44 12.67 -0.66 -2.44
N LEU A 45 12.46 -1.96 -2.23
CA LEU A 45 11.95 -2.52 -0.98
C LEU A 45 12.83 -2.17 0.22
N LEU A 46 14.15 -2.33 0.09
CA LEU A 46 15.11 -1.99 1.14
C LEU A 46 15.10 -0.49 1.43
N ILE A 47 15.04 0.34 0.39
CA ILE A 47 14.92 1.80 0.53
C ILE A 47 13.63 2.14 1.27
N MET A 48 12.49 1.61 0.85
CA MET A 48 11.19 1.84 1.51
C MET A 48 11.21 1.40 2.98
N ALA A 49 11.71 0.20 3.26
CA ALA A 49 11.85 -0.31 4.62
C ALA A 49 12.76 0.57 5.48
N SER A 50 13.88 1.06 4.91
CA SER A 50 14.82 1.94 5.62
C SER A 50 14.21 3.31 5.91
N LEU A 51 13.50 3.91 4.96
CA LEU A 51 12.81 5.20 5.12
C LEU A 51 11.70 5.11 6.15
N TYR A 52 10.90 4.04 6.11
CA TYR A 52 9.85 3.78 7.08
C TYR A 52 10.40 3.49 8.47
N SER A 53 11.49 2.72 8.58
CA SER A 53 12.18 2.49 9.85
C SER A 53 12.77 3.78 10.41
N HIS A 54 13.40 4.59 9.56
CA HIS A 54 13.96 5.88 9.95
C HIS A 54 12.87 6.84 10.42
N MET A 55 11.81 7.03 9.63
CA MET A 55 10.65 7.85 10.00
C MET A 55 10.03 7.37 11.31
N PHE A 56 9.94 6.05 11.50
CA PHE A 56 9.43 5.45 12.72
C PHE A 56 10.34 5.71 13.93
N MET A 57 11.66 5.58 13.76
CA MET A 57 12.65 5.89 14.79
C MET A 57 12.65 7.37 15.14
N LEU A 58 12.50 8.27 14.17
CA LEU A 58 12.32 9.71 14.40
C LEU A 58 11.02 9.96 15.19
N ALA A 59 9.91 9.36 14.78
CA ALA A 59 8.64 9.51 15.51
C ALA A 59 8.75 9.01 16.96
N ARG A 60 9.42 7.87 17.17
CA ARG A 60 9.69 7.29 18.49
C ARG A 60 10.63 8.16 19.31
N SER A 61 11.66 8.75 18.72
CA SER A 61 12.61 9.62 19.42
C SER A 61 11.95 10.94 19.84
N HIS A 62 11.11 11.52 18.99
CA HIS A 62 10.27 12.68 19.35
C HIS A 62 9.32 12.34 20.49
N VAL A 63 8.62 11.20 20.43
CA VAL A 63 7.72 10.76 21.50
C VAL A 63 8.46 10.48 22.80
N LYS A 64 9.62 9.82 22.77
CA LYS A 64 10.42 9.51 23.97
C LYS A 64 10.98 10.78 24.62
N ARG A 65 11.37 11.77 23.80
CA ARG A 65 11.82 13.09 24.26
C ARG A 65 10.68 13.89 24.90
N ILE A 66 9.47 13.80 24.36
CA ILE A 66 8.29 14.50 24.91
C ILE A 66 7.74 13.77 26.15
N ALA A 67 7.85 12.43 26.22
CA ALA A 67 7.44 11.64 27.38
C ALA A 67 8.30 11.87 28.63
N ALA A 68 9.50 12.44 28.49
CA ALA A 68 10.35 12.84 29.61
C ALA A 68 9.91 14.17 30.25
N LEU A 69 8.95 14.91 29.65
CA LEU A 69 8.38 16.12 30.23
C LEU A 69 7.25 15.77 31.22
N PRO A 70 7.15 16.46 32.38
CA PRO A 70 6.07 16.23 33.33
C PRO A 70 4.72 16.61 32.67
N GLY A 71 3.74 15.69 32.68
CA GLY A 71 2.41 15.92 32.11
C GLY A 71 2.12 15.23 30.76
N TYR A 72 3.02 14.39 30.24
CA TYR A 72 2.79 13.65 29.00
C TYR A 72 1.76 12.51 29.17
N ASN A 73 0.66 12.60 28.41
CA ASN A 73 -0.46 11.65 28.48
C ASN A 73 -0.16 10.32 27.74
N SER A 74 -0.50 9.20 28.38
CA SER A 74 -0.43 7.83 27.81
C SER A 74 -1.18 7.66 26.48
N ILE A 75 -2.11 8.57 26.17
CA ILE A 75 -2.89 8.64 24.93
C ILE A 75 -2.00 8.89 23.70
N HIS A 76 -1.01 9.80 23.78
CA HIS A 76 -0.13 10.09 22.65
C HIS A 76 0.86 8.95 22.37
N GLN A 77 1.30 8.23 23.42
CA GLN A 77 2.10 7.02 23.26
C GLN A 77 1.30 5.90 22.56
N ARG A 78 0.02 5.72 22.91
CA ARG A 78 -0.88 4.79 22.21
C ARG A 78 -1.10 5.18 20.74
N ALA A 79 -1.25 6.47 20.44
CA ALA A 79 -1.41 6.95 19.06
C ALA A 79 -0.17 6.68 18.19
N SER A 80 1.04 6.93 18.72
CA SER A 80 2.31 6.64 18.03
C SER A 80 2.50 5.14 17.76
N MET A 81 2.23 4.28 18.76
CA MET A 81 2.22 2.82 18.57
C MET A 81 1.20 2.39 17.53
N LYS A 82 0.03 3.05 17.46
CA LYS A 82 -0.97 2.74 16.45
C LYS A 82 -0.46 3.03 15.03
N GLY A 83 0.23 4.15 14.82
CA GLY A 83 0.88 4.49 13.55
C GLY A 83 1.92 3.45 13.14
N ALA A 84 2.79 3.05 14.07
CA ALA A 84 3.80 2.01 13.89
C ALA A 84 3.23 0.70 13.33
N ILE A 85 2.18 0.19 14.00
CA ILE A 85 1.51 -1.05 13.62
C ILE A 85 0.96 -0.94 12.20
N THR A 86 0.43 0.22 11.81
CA THR A 86 -0.09 0.45 10.46
C THR A 86 1.02 0.37 9.42
N LEU A 87 2.16 0.99 9.69
CA LEU A 87 3.32 0.97 8.81
C LEU A 87 3.85 -0.47 8.63
N THR A 88 3.92 -1.24 9.72
CA THR A 88 4.29 -2.66 9.68
C THR A 88 3.28 -3.49 8.89
N ILE A 89 1.98 -3.24 9.05
CA ILE A 89 0.93 -3.93 8.29
C ILE A 89 1.03 -3.63 6.79
N LEU A 90 1.21 -2.35 6.42
CA LEU A 90 1.39 -1.92 5.03
C LEU A 90 2.60 -2.60 4.38
N LEU A 91 3.76 -2.59 5.06
CA LEU A 91 4.96 -3.28 4.59
C LEU A 91 4.76 -4.79 4.46
N GLY A 92 4.12 -5.42 5.45
CA GLY A 92 3.87 -6.86 5.43
C GLY A 92 2.96 -7.28 4.28
N ILE A 93 1.87 -6.54 4.05
CA ILE A 93 0.95 -6.81 2.95
C ILE A 93 1.62 -6.58 1.60
N PHE A 94 2.40 -5.51 1.47
CA PHE A 94 3.19 -5.28 0.26
C PHE A 94 4.09 -6.48 -0.04
N ILE A 95 4.84 -6.99 0.96
CA ILE A 95 5.69 -8.17 0.77
C ILE A 95 4.87 -9.40 0.38
N VAL A 96 3.77 -9.69 1.07
CA VAL A 96 2.92 -10.87 0.79
C VAL A 96 2.28 -10.81 -0.60
N CYS A 97 1.82 -9.63 -1.01
CA CYS A 97 1.21 -9.43 -2.33
C CYS A 97 2.21 -9.56 -3.48
N TRP A 98 3.44 -9.08 -3.27
CA TRP A 98 4.45 -9.07 -4.31
C TRP A 98 5.34 -10.32 -4.33
N ALA A 99 5.54 -11.01 -3.20
CA ALA A 99 6.43 -12.16 -3.09
C ALA A 99 6.14 -13.29 -4.12
N PRO A 100 4.90 -13.70 -4.38
CA PRO A 100 4.61 -14.75 -5.37
C PRO A 100 5.08 -14.37 -6.79
N PHE A 101 4.96 -13.10 -7.15
CA PHE A 101 5.41 -12.60 -8.44
C PHE A 101 6.94 -12.54 -8.56
N PHE A 102 7.65 -12.10 -7.51
CA PHE A 102 9.11 -12.14 -7.52
C PHE A 102 9.65 -13.57 -7.52
N LEU A 103 9.01 -14.47 -6.77
CA LEU A 103 9.34 -15.88 -6.79
C LEU A 103 9.14 -16.47 -8.19
N HIS A 104 8.06 -16.09 -8.88
CA HIS A 104 7.86 -16.44 -10.29
C HIS A 104 9.04 -15.96 -11.14
N LEU A 105 9.39 -14.67 -11.12
CA LEU A 105 10.52 -14.15 -11.90
C LEU A 105 11.85 -14.88 -11.63
N ILE A 106 12.13 -15.22 -10.37
CA ILE A 106 13.33 -15.97 -9.97
C ILE A 106 13.30 -17.39 -10.54
N LEU A 107 12.17 -18.11 -10.41
CA LEU A 107 12.03 -19.47 -10.94
C LEU A 107 12.14 -19.52 -12.46
N MET A 108 11.69 -18.47 -13.16
CA MET A 108 11.83 -18.35 -14.61
C MET A 108 13.31 -18.39 -15.03
N ILE A 109 14.18 -17.74 -14.24
CA ILE A 109 15.63 -17.71 -14.48
C ILE A 109 16.31 -19.01 -14.01
N SER A 110 15.96 -19.50 -12.82
CA SER A 110 16.69 -20.59 -12.16
C SER A 110 16.39 -21.98 -12.74
N CYS A 111 15.19 -22.23 -13.25
CA CYS A 111 14.76 -23.58 -13.63
C CYS A 111 13.68 -23.61 -14.74
N PRO A 112 13.93 -23.05 -15.93
CA PRO A 112 12.91 -22.92 -16.98
C PRO A 112 12.36 -24.26 -17.52
N ARG A 113 13.12 -25.36 -17.39
CA ARG A 113 12.71 -26.69 -17.88
C ARG A 113 12.26 -27.67 -16.79
N ASN A 114 12.25 -27.25 -15.52
CA ASN A 114 11.86 -28.14 -14.44
C ASN A 114 10.33 -28.19 -14.31
N LEU A 115 9.76 -29.39 -14.24
CA LEU A 115 8.31 -29.59 -14.23
C LEU A 115 7.60 -28.89 -13.04
N TYR A 116 8.27 -28.81 -11.88
CA TYR A 116 7.75 -28.11 -10.70
C TYR A 116 7.70 -26.59 -10.92
N CYS A 117 8.72 -26.03 -11.59
CA CYS A 117 8.78 -24.61 -11.90
C CYS A 117 7.72 -24.23 -12.95
N VAL A 118 7.49 -25.08 -13.95
CA VAL A 118 6.42 -24.89 -14.96
C VAL A 118 5.03 -24.92 -14.31
N CYS A 119 4.79 -25.81 -13.35
CA CYS A 119 3.54 -25.86 -12.59
C CYS A 119 3.30 -24.55 -11.82
N PHE A 120 4.32 -24.04 -11.13
CA PHE A 120 4.24 -22.75 -10.44
C PHE A 120 4.03 -21.57 -11.42
N MET A 121 4.69 -21.60 -12.57
CA MET A 121 4.53 -20.58 -13.63
C MET A 121 3.10 -20.52 -14.17
N SER A 122 2.40 -21.65 -14.24
CA SER A 122 1.01 -21.76 -14.71
C SER A 122 0.04 -20.89 -13.88
N HIS A 123 0.37 -20.59 -12.62
CA HIS A 123 -0.46 -19.79 -11.72
C HIS A 123 -0.22 -18.28 -11.84
N PHE A 124 0.40 -17.81 -12.92
CA PHE A 124 0.68 -16.40 -13.18
C PHE A 124 -0.53 -15.46 -12.97
N ASN A 125 -1.71 -15.85 -13.45
CA ASN A 125 -2.94 -15.07 -13.28
C ASN A 125 -3.30 -14.83 -11.80
N MET A 126 -3.10 -15.82 -10.93
CA MET A 126 -3.34 -15.67 -9.49
C MET A 126 -2.38 -14.64 -8.87
N TYR A 127 -1.11 -14.62 -9.30
CA TYR A 127 -0.13 -13.66 -8.79
C TYR A 127 -0.44 -12.23 -9.23
N LEU A 128 -0.89 -12.05 -10.47
CA LEU A 128 -1.36 -10.75 -10.95
C LEU A 128 -2.57 -10.25 -10.14
N ILE A 129 -3.54 -11.11 -9.86
CA ILE A 129 -4.69 -10.76 -9.02
C ILE A 129 -4.22 -10.34 -7.62
N LEU A 130 -3.25 -11.05 -7.03
CA LEU A 130 -2.68 -10.73 -5.72
C LEU A 130 -2.00 -9.35 -5.68
N ILE A 131 -1.30 -8.97 -6.75
CA ILE A 131 -0.74 -7.62 -6.92
C ILE A 131 -1.85 -6.57 -7.03
N MET A 132 -2.90 -6.85 -7.81
CA MET A 132 -4.03 -5.93 -7.95
C MET A 132 -4.76 -5.70 -6.62
N CYS A 133 -4.89 -6.75 -5.79
CA CYS A 133 -5.46 -6.65 -4.46
C CYS A 133 -4.68 -5.68 -3.55
N ASN A 134 -3.35 -5.56 -3.71
CA ASN A 134 -2.52 -4.63 -2.92
C ASN A 134 -3.05 -3.18 -3.00
N SER A 135 -3.43 -2.75 -4.21
CA SER A 135 -3.97 -1.40 -4.44
C SER A 135 -5.33 -1.16 -3.77
N VAL A 136 -6.11 -2.22 -3.52
CA VAL A 136 -7.41 -2.15 -2.83
C VAL A 136 -7.23 -2.18 -1.31
N ILE A 137 -6.21 -2.89 -0.85
CA ILE A 137 -5.91 -3.07 0.57
C ILE A 137 -5.37 -1.78 1.19
N ASP A 138 -4.61 -0.98 0.45
CA ASP A 138 -4.09 0.32 0.91
C ASP A 138 -5.21 1.25 1.44
N PRO A 139 -6.24 1.64 0.66
CA PRO A 139 -7.40 2.41 1.15
C PRO A 139 -8.11 1.77 2.34
N LEU A 140 -8.20 0.44 2.34
CA LEU A 140 -8.90 -0.33 3.37
C LEU A 140 -8.18 -0.21 4.72
N ILE A 141 -6.85 -0.33 4.73
CA ILE A 141 -6.02 -0.13 5.94
C ILE A 141 -6.18 1.29 6.46
N TYR A 142 -6.12 2.31 5.59
CA TYR A 142 -6.28 3.70 6.02
C TYR A 142 -7.69 3.98 6.59
N ALA A 143 -8.73 3.48 5.92
CA ALA A 143 -10.12 3.57 6.36
C ALA A 143 -10.33 2.88 7.70
N PHE A 144 -9.75 1.68 7.90
CA PHE A 144 -9.84 0.97 9.18
C PHE A 144 -8.91 1.55 10.23
N ARG A 145 -7.88 2.35 9.94
CA ARG A 145 -6.98 2.84 11.01
C ARG A 145 -7.34 4.21 11.55
N SER A 146 -7.75 5.13 10.68
CA SER A 146 -8.12 6.49 11.08
C SER A 146 -9.55 6.51 11.65
N GLN A 147 -9.71 6.88 12.92
CA GLN A 147 -11.05 7.08 13.50
C GLN A 147 -11.83 8.18 12.75
N GLU A 148 -11.14 9.19 12.22
CA GLU A 148 -11.77 10.24 11.40
C GLU A 148 -12.23 9.71 10.05
N MET A 149 -11.46 8.84 9.38
CA MET A 149 -11.93 8.20 8.14
C MET A 149 -13.03 7.20 8.40
N ARG A 150 -12.99 6.41 9.48
CA ARG A 150 -14.13 5.55 9.87
C ARG A 150 -15.40 6.38 10.07
N LYS A 151 -15.29 7.54 10.71
CA LYS A 151 -16.42 8.45 10.91
C LYS A 151 -16.95 8.98 9.58
N THR A 152 -16.06 9.42 8.69
CA THR A 152 -16.42 9.92 7.35
C THR A 152 -17.00 8.82 6.46
N PHE A 153 -16.47 7.60 6.50
CA PHE A 153 -16.96 6.45 5.73
C PHE A 153 -18.31 5.96 6.25
N LYS A 154 -18.47 5.95 7.59
CA LYS A 154 -19.74 5.67 8.24
C LYS A 154 -20.76 6.77 7.97
N GLU A 155 -20.36 8.04 7.92
CA GLU A 155 -21.23 9.14 7.51
C GLU A 155 -21.60 9.04 6.03
N MET A 156 -20.68 8.70 5.12
CA MET A 156 -21.02 8.48 3.71
C MET A 156 -21.99 7.30 3.51
N ILE A 157 -21.74 6.15 4.16
CA ILE A 157 -22.59 4.96 4.04
C ILE A 157 -23.94 5.17 4.75
N CYS A 158 -23.93 5.77 5.95
CA CYS A 158 -25.13 5.95 6.75
C CYS A 158 -25.97 7.15 6.29
N CYS A 159 -25.38 8.18 5.67
CA CYS A 159 -26.14 9.28 5.07
C CYS A 159 -26.81 8.90 3.75
N TYR A 160 -26.38 7.86 3.03
CA TYR A 160 -27.21 7.33 1.93
C TYR A 160 -28.49 6.67 2.44
N SER A 161 -28.46 6.06 3.63
CA SER A 161 -29.65 5.48 4.26
C SER A 161 -30.53 6.54 4.93
N LEU A 162 -29.92 7.47 5.69
CA LEU A 162 -30.67 8.49 6.43
C LEU A 162 -31.20 9.61 5.54
N LYS A 163 -30.48 10.03 4.50
CA LYS A 163 -30.97 11.08 3.58
C LYS A 163 -32.16 10.57 2.76
N ASN A 164 -32.17 9.30 2.36
CA ASN A 164 -33.35 8.69 1.73
C ASN A 164 -34.51 8.50 2.71
N ALA A 165 -34.25 8.11 3.96
CA ALA A 165 -35.31 8.01 4.98
C ALA A 165 -35.91 9.39 5.32
N PHE A 166 -35.09 10.44 5.50
CA PHE A 166 -35.55 11.78 5.85
C PHE A 166 -36.24 12.49 4.67
N THR A 167 -35.78 12.27 3.43
CA THR A 167 -36.45 12.80 2.23
C THR A 167 -37.81 12.13 2.02
N ASN A 168 -37.92 10.81 2.25
CA ASN A 168 -39.20 10.10 2.16
C ASN A 168 -40.18 10.49 3.28
N ILE A 169 -39.71 10.71 4.50
CA ILE A 169 -40.56 11.15 5.62
C ILE A 169 -41.06 12.58 5.39
N CYS A 170 -40.21 13.49 4.90
CA CYS A 170 -40.61 14.87 4.61
C CYS A 170 -41.54 14.99 3.39
N ALA A 171 -41.47 14.05 2.43
CA ALA A 171 -42.42 13.95 1.33
C ALA A 171 -43.80 13.39 1.74
N LEU A 172 -43.89 12.64 2.85
CA LEU A 172 -45.14 12.06 3.37
C LEU A 172 -45.90 13.00 4.31
N THR A 173 -45.22 13.89 5.03
CA THR A 173 -45.85 14.88 5.94
C THR A 173 -46.35 16.15 5.24
N GLY A 174 -46.10 16.32 3.94
CA GLY A 174 -46.62 17.43 3.15
C GLY A 174 -47.92 17.13 2.37
N LYS A 175 -48.55 15.97 2.59
CA LYS A 175 -49.73 15.50 1.83
C LYS A 175 -50.97 15.19 2.67
N TYR A 176 -50.98 15.47 3.97
CA TYR A 176 -52.14 15.34 4.84
C TYR A 176 -52.33 16.60 5.67
#